data_AF-A0A0P4WDF4-F1
#
_entry.id   AF-A0A0P4WDF4-F1
#
_cell.length_a   1.000
_cell.length_b   1.000
_cell.length_c   1.000
_cell.angle_alpha   90.00
_cell.angle_beta   90.00
_cell.angle_gamma   90.00
#
_symmetry.space_group_name_H-M   'P 1'
#
loop_
_entity.id
_entity.type
_entity.pdbx_description
1 polymer ?
#
loop_
_entity_poly.entity_id
_entity_poly.type
_entity_poly.pdbx_seq_one_letter_code
_entity_poly.pdbx_strand_id
1 'polypeptide(L)'
;MESEGFQLVKKKKAARPRSKQVIQDVVYSPQQSKSECLDKIQLARQIIETSEGHSSLKKNLDSIEKELNTVLTPHQNIKVSGIVCYGLGQLSSSRIARYQGALLLILKDHFQVPAEVYDPIFSAVDVEVLEPSRSTDDVRLQYACQDVGTVPPHYLREPRAE
;
A
#
# COMPACT_ATOMS: atom_id res chain seq x y z
N MET A 1 53.07 20.18 3.08
CA MET A 1 51.86 19.50 3.56
C MET A 1 50.69 20.41 3.28
N GLU A 2 49.89 20.03 2.29
CA GLU A 2 48.76 20.82 1.78
C GLU A 2 47.59 20.72 2.77
N SER A 3 47.07 21.87 3.21
CA SER A 3 45.88 21.94 4.05
C SER A 3 44.64 22.03 3.15
N GLU A 4 44.07 20.88 2.80
CA GLU A 4 42.74 20.78 2.18
C GLU A 4 41.68 21.17 3.22
N GLY A 5 41.50 22.49 3.40
CA GLY A 5 40.48 23.04 4.28
C GLY A 5 39.13 23.12 3.58
N PHE A 6 38.06 22.73 4.28
CA PHE A 6 36.68 22.89 3.79
C PHE A 6 36.37 24.37 3.50
N GLN A 7 35.97 24.67 2.26
CA GLN A 7 35.58 26.01 1.84
C GLN A 7 34.07 26.23 1.98
N LEU A 8 33.69 27.27 2.72
CA LEU A 8 32.28 27.65 2.89
C LEU A 8 31.75 28.28 1.59
N VAL A 9 30.85 27.58 0.88
CA VAL A 9 30.21 28.11 -0.33
C VAL A 9 29.04 29.04 0.02
N LYS A 10 28.89 30.12 -0.76
CA LYS A 10 27.77 31.07 -0.61
C LYS A 10 26.45 30.35 -0.83
N LYS A 11 25.58 30.31 0.19
CA LYS A 11 24.20 29.79 0.04
C LYS A 11 23.46 30.62 -1.01
N LYS A 12 22.95 29.98 -2.06
CA LYS A 12 22.01 30.58 -3.01
C LYS A 12 20.85 31.17 -2.20
N LYS A 13 20.51 32.44 -2.44
CA LYS A 13 19.37 33.11 -1.77
C LYS A 13 18.18 32.15 -1.84
N ALA A 14 17.61 31.82 -0.68
CA ALA A 14 16.43 30.95 -0.61
C ALA A 14 15.38 31.53 -1.55
N ALA A 15 14.86 30.70 -2.47
CA ALA A 15 13.67 31.08 -3.23
C ALA A 15 12.61 31.51 -2.21
N ARG A 16 11.86 32.58 -2.54
CA ARG A 16 10.76 33.08 -1.70
C ARG A 16 10.02 31.87 -1.12
N PRO A 17 9.75 31.83 0.20
CA PRO A 17 8.92 30.76 0.73
C PRO A 17 7.63 30.80 -0.09
N ARG A 18 7.38 29.76 -0.88
CA ARG A 18 6.01 29.52 -1.34
C ARG A 18 5.23 29.57 -0.04
N SER A 19 4.21 30.44 0.00
CA SER A 19 3.21 30.42 1.06
C SER A 19 3.05 28.96 1.46
N LYS A 20 3.17 28.65 2.76
CA LYS A 20 2.62 27.40 3.27
C LYS A 20 1.12 27.53 3.03
N GLN A 21 0.68 27.32 1.79
CA GLN A 21 -0.60 26.73 1.51
C GLN A 21 -0.47 25.41 2.25
N VAL A 22 -0.91 25.43 3.51
CA VAL A 22 -1.49 24.26 4.13
C VAL A 22 -2.35 23.71 3.02
N ILE A 23 -1.93 22.58 2.46
CA ILE A 23 -2.75 21.84 1.52
C ILE A 23 -3.95 21.46 2.37
N GLN A 24 -4.97 22.33 2.39
CA GLN A 24 -6.28 22.02 2.90
C GLN A 24 -6.94 21.14 1.84
N ASP A 25 -6.35 19.97 1.59
CA ASP A 25 -7.04 18.88 0.90
C ASP A 25 -7.89 18.11 1.91
N VAL A 26 -8.52 18.81 2.86
CA VAL A 26 -9.83 18.35 3.32
C VAL A 26 -10.82 18.83 2.25
N VAL A 27 -10.68 18.26 1.05
CA VAL A 27 -11.77 18.22 0.10
C VAL A 27 -12.83 17.43 0.85
N TYR A 28 -13.81 18.15 1.42
CA TYR A 28 -15.05 17.55 1.86
C TYR A 28 -15.71 17.00 0.60
N SER A 29 -15.28 15.81 0.20
CA SER A 29 -15.95 15.03 -0.80
C SER A 29 -17.31 14.69 -0.19
N PRO A 30 -18.42 14.86 -0.92
CA PRO A 30 -19.72 14.35 -0.47
C PRO A 30 -19.53 12.92 0.02
N GLN A 31 -20.19 12.56 1.13
CA GLN A 31 -20.15 11.21 1.69
C GLN A 31 -20.38 10.20 0.55
N GLN A 32 -19.30 9.57 0.11
CA GLN A 32 -19.33 8.74 -1.07
C GLN A 32 -19.95 7.41 -0.68
N SER A 33 -20.90 6.92 -1.47
CA SER A 33 -21.48 5.59 -1.23
C SER A 33 -20.43 4.49 -1.46
N LYS A 34 -20.63 3.34 -0.81
CA LYS A 34 -19.81 2.14 -1.04
C LYS A 34 -19.70 1.77 -2.52
N SER A 35 -20.83 1.78 -3.25
CA SER A 35 -20.87 1.45 -4.68
C SER A 35 -20.01 2.39 -5.51
N GLU A 36 -20.15 3.71 -5.30
CA GLU A 36 -19.32 4.68 -6.02
C GLU A 36 -17.84 4.51 -5.71
N CYS A 37 -17.47 4.15 -4.47
CA CYS A 37 -16.08 3.91 -4.09
C CYS A 37 -15.51 2.70 -4.84
N LEU A 38 -16.25 1.59 -4.86
CA LEU A 38 -15.90 0.39 -5.62
C LEU A 38 -15.75 0.69 -7.12
N ASP A 39 -16.70 1.39 -7.73
CA ASP A 39 -16.64 1.75 -9.15
C ASP A 39 -15.37 2.53 -9.48
N LYS A 40 -15.01 3.48 -8.61
CA LYS A 40 -13.79 4.28 -8.79
C LYS A 40 -12.49 3.50 -8.56
N ILE A 41 -12.49 2.51 -7.67
CA ILE A 41 -11.35 1.58 -7.48
C ILE A 41 -11.20 0.69 -8.73
N GLN A 42 -12.30 0.15 -9.25
CA GLN A 42 -12.29 -0.67 -10.46
C GLN A 42 -11.81 0.11 -11.68
N LEU A 43 -12.25 1.37 -11.82
CA LEU A 43 -11.73 2.25 -12.87
C LEU A 43 -10.22 2.47 -12.71
N ALA A 44 -9.73 2.73 -11.49
CA ALA A 44 -8.29 2.88 -11.24
C ALA A 44 -7.52 1.60 -11.59
N ARG A 45 -8.08 0.43 -11.27
CA ARG A 45 -7.52 -0.87 -11.63
C ARG A 45 -7.40 -1.02 -13.15
N GLN A 46 -8.47 -0.77 -13.89
CA GLN A 46 -8.46 -0.86 -15.35
C GLN A 46 -7.39 0.07 -15.96
N ILE A 47 -7.23 1.28 -15.42
CA ILE A 47 -6.20 2.23 -15.87
C ILE A 47 -4.79 1.68 -15.62
N ILE A 48 -4.53 1.08 -14.45
CA ILE A 48 -3.24 0.45 -14.17
C ILE A 48 -3.01 -0.71 -15.13
N GLU A 49 -3.97 -1.61 -15.27
CA GLU A 49 -3.84 -2.84 -16.08
C GLU A 49 -3.61 -2.56 -17.58
N THR A 50 -4.10 -1.43 -18.09
CA THR A 50 -3.89 -1.00 -19.48
C THR A 50 -2.60 -0.20 -19.68
N SER A 51 -1.85 0.10 -18.61
CA SER A 51 -0.60 0.85 -18.69
C SER A 51 0.60 -0.04 -19.06
N GLU A 52 1.61 0.54 -19.71
CA GLU A 52 2.88 -0.13 -19.99
C GLU A 52 3.63 -0.55 -18.70
N GLY A 53 3.44 0.23 -17.63
CA GLY A 53 4.04 -0.02 -16.32
C GLY A 53 3.58 -1.35 -15.71
N HIS A 54 2.33 -1.76 -15.96
CA HIS A 54 1.78 -3.03 -15.47
C HIS A 54 2.46 -4.26 -16.07
N SER A 55 2.72 -4.24 -17.37
CA SER A 55 3.45 -5.32 -18.05
C SER A 55 4.88 -5.46 -17.48
N SER A 56 5.54 -4.33 -17.27
CA SER A 56 6.88 -4.31 -16.67
C SER A 56 6.87 -4.80 -15.21
N LEU A 57 5.88 -4.38 -14.42
CA LEU A 57 5.70 -4.80 -13.05
C LEU A 57 5.57 -6.33 -12.96
N LYS A 58 4.65 -6.94 -13.72
CA LYS A 58 4.45 -8.39 -13.73
C LYS A 58 5.73 -9.15 -14.04
N LYS A 59 6.44 -8.76 -15.11
CA LYS A 59 7.71 -9.39 -15.49
C LYS A 59 8.76 -9.30 -14.39
N ASN A 60 8.84 -8.16 -13.71
CA ASN A 60 9.79 -7.96 -12.62
C ASN A 60 9.43 -8.84 -11.41
N LEU A 61 8.14 -8.95 -11.06
CA LEU A 61 7.69 -9.83 -9.98
C LEU A 61 7.97 -11.30 -10.30
N ASP A 62 7.64 -11.76 -11.52
CA ASP A 62 7.96 -13.13 -11.98
C ASP A 62 9.47 -13.42 -11.91
N SER A 63 10.29 -12.44 -12.30
CA SER A 63 11.76 -12.56 -12.26
C SER A 63 12.28 -12.67 -10.83
N ILE A 64 11.74 -11.87 -9.91
CA ILE A 64 12.11 -11.91 -8.49
C ILE A 64 11.71 -13.25 -7.88
N GLU A 65 10.49 -13.74 -8.12
CA GLU A 65 10.06 -15.05 -7.61
C GLU A 65 10.97 -16.18 -8.11
N LYS A 66 11.36 -16.14 -9.39
CA LYS A 66 12.29 -17.12 -9.96
C LYS A 66 13.67 -17.03 -9.32
N GLU A 67 14.21 -15.83 -9.14
CA GLU A 67 15.54 -15.62 -8.55
C GLU A 67 15.57 -16.06 -7.10
N LEU A 68 14.55 -15.73 -6.30
CA LEU A 68 14.43 -16.17 -4.90
C LEU A 68 14.43 -17.69 -4.79
N ASN A 69 13.68 -18.38 -5.66
CA ASN A 69 13.65 -19.85 -5.71
C ASN A 69 14.96 -20.47 -6.19
N THR A 70 15.77 -19.74 -6.96
CA THR A 70 17.06 -20.23 -7.45
C THR A 70 18.20 -20.00 -6.44
N VAL A 71 18.20 -18.84 -5.76
CA VAL A 71 19.32 -18.39 -4.91
C VAL A 71 19.16 -18.81 -3.46
N LEU A 72 17.96 -18.63 -2.88
CA LEU A 72 17.78 -18.79 -1.43
C LEU A 72 17.49 -20.24 -1.05
N THR A 73 16.70 -20.93 -1.85
CA THR A 73 16.28 -22.30 -1.55
C THR A 73 16.06 -23.14 -2.80
N PRO A 74 17.13 -23.69 -3.42
CA PRO A 74 17.01 -24.56 -4.61
C PRO A 74 16.10 -25.79 -4.39
N HIS A 75 15.82 -26.14 -3.13
CA HIS A 75 15.03 -27.28 -2.71
C HIS A 75 13.72 -26.91 -1.99
N GLN A 76 13.42 -25.62 -1.83
CA GLN A 76 12.15 -25.16 -1.27
C GLN A 76 11.51 -24.15 -2.22
N ASN A 77 10.27 -24.44 -2.61
CA ASN A 77 9.47 -23.56 -3.46
C ASN A 77 8.92 -22.41 -2.59
N ILE A 78 9.69 -21.34 -2.44
CA ILE A 78 9.25 -20.12 -1.74
C ILE A 78 8.19 -19.46 -2.60
N LYS A 79 7.02 -19.28 -2.00
CA LYS A 79 5.91 -18.54 -2.58
C LYS A 79 5.50 -17.44 -1.63
N VAL A 80 5.01 -16.34 -2.19
CA VAL A 80 4.25 -15.36 -1.40
C VAL A 80 3.03 -16.09 -0.83
N SER A 81 2.81 -15.97 0.48
CA SER A 81 1.69 -16.60 1.19
C SER A 81 0.58 -15.62 1.55
N GLY A 82 0.87 -14.32 1.54
CA GLY A 82 -0.05 -13.25 1.92
C GLY A 82 0.57 -11.88 1.70
N ILE A 83 -0.27 -10.85 1.65
CA ILE A 83 0.13 -9.45 1.59
C ILE A 83 -0.43 -8.75 2.83
N VAL A 84 0.40 -7.96 3.52
CA VAL A 84 -0.06 -7.07 4.60
C VAL A 84 0.27 -5.64 4.19
N CYS A 85 -0.74 -4.78 4.09
CA CYS A 85 -0.60 -3.41 3.64
C CYS A 85 -0.96 -2.43 4.75
N TYR A 86 0.02 -1.62 5.15
CA TYR A 86 -0.16 -0.50 6.07
C TYR A 86 -0.15 0.81 5.29
N GLY A 87 -1.07 1.73 5.57
CA GLY A 87 -1.04 3.06 4.98
C GLY A 87 -1.63 3.13 3.57
N LEU A 88 -2.79 2.51 3.35
CA LEU A 88 -3.49 2.52 2.06
C LEU A 88 -4.12 3.88 1.72
N GLY A 89 -4.42 4.68 2.75
CA GLY A 89 -5.13 5.94 2.68
C GLY A 89 -6.66 5.77 2.62
N GLN A 90 -7.36 6.89 2.73
CA GLN A 90 -8.83 6.93 2.74
C GLN A 90 -9.40 6.77 1.32
N LEU A 91 -9.87 5.56 0.95
CA LEU A 91 -10.29 5.18 -0.41
C LEU A 91 -11.48 6.02 -0.93
N SER A 92 -12.43 6.30 -0.06
CA SER A 92 -13.66 7.04 -0.31
C SER A 92 -13.41 8.50 -0.70
N SER A 93 -12.35 9.12 -0.20
CA SER A 93 -12.06 10.55 -0.41
C SER A 93 -10.81 10.81 -1.26
N SER A 94 -9.81 9.93 -1.21
CA SER A 94 -8.53 10.12 -1.88
C SER A 94 -8.44 9.38 -3.22
N ARG A 95 -8.15 10.12 -4.29
CA ARG A 95 -7.84 9.51 -5.60
C ARG A 95 -6.59 8.66 -5.50
N ILE A 96 -5.55 9.12 -4.80
CA ILE A 96 -4.28 8.39 -4.67
C ILE A 96 -4.52 7.06 -3.94
N ALA A 97 -5.28 7.08 -2.84
CA ALA A 97 -5.63 5.86 -2.10
C ALA A 97 -6.33 4.83 -2.98
N ARG A 98 -7.23 5.26 -3.88
CA ARG A 98 -7.90 4.35 -4.83
C ARG A 98 -6.94 3.68 -5.80
N TYR A 99 -5.91 4.37 -6.29
CA TYR A 99 -4.87 3.75 -7.12
C TYR A 99 -4.00 2.79 -6.29
N GLN A 100 -3.71 3.12 -5.02
CA GLN A 100 -3.00 2.22 -4.12
C GLN A 100 -3.82 0.93 -3.85
N GLY A 101 -5.12 1.07 -3.58
CA GLY A 101 -6.05 -0.05 -3.44
C GLY A 101 -6.16 -0.90 -4.71
N ALA A 102 -6.27 -0.26 -5.86
CA ALA A 102 -6.28 -0.96 -7.15
C ALA A 102 -4.99 -1.75 -7.41
N LEU A 103 -3.82 -1.17 -7.12
CA LEU A 103 -2.54 -1.88 -7.21
C LEU A 103 -2.50 -3.08 -6.26
N LEU A 104 -2.99 -2.93 -5.03
CA LEU A 104 -3.05 -4.03 -4.07
C LEU A 104 -3.92 -5.19 -4.58
N LEU A 105 -5.07 -4.91 -5.20
CA LEU A 105 -5.91 -5.94 -5.82
C LEU A 105 -5.18 -6.66 -6.96
N ILE A 106 -4.45 -5.93 -7.79
CA ILE A 106 -3.62 -6.51 -8.86
C ILE A 106 -2.55 -7.44 -8.29
N LEU A 107 -1.87 -7.04 -7.22
CA LEU A 107 -0.83 -7.87 -6.57
C LEU A 107 -1.45 -9.11 -5.93
N LYS A 108 -2.57 -8.96 -5.22
CA LYS A 108 -3.36 -10.04 -4.64
C LYS A 108 -3.71 -11.09 -5.70
N ASP A 109 -4.19 -10.65 -6.86
CA ASP A 109 -4.58 -11.52 -7.97
C ASP A 109 -3.36 -12.09 -8.71
N HIS A 110 -2.23 -11.38 -8.75
CA HIS A 110 -0.99 -11.91 -9.33
C HIS A 110 -0.44 -13.08 -8.51
N PHE A 111 -0.37 -12.92 -7.19
CA PHE A 111 0.16 -13.96 -6.29
C PHE A 111 -0.88 -15.01 -5.87
N GLN A 112 -2.17 -14.75 -6.08
CA GLN A 112 -3.28 -15.61 -5.66
C GLN A 112 -3.28 -15.86 -4.14
N VAL A 113 -3.04 -14.81 -3.36
CA VAL A 113 -2.91 -14.85 -1.89
C VAL A 113 -3.93 -13.93 -1.21
N PRO A 114 -4.25 -14.13 0.08
CA PRO A 114 -4.99 -13.14 0.84
C PRO A 114 -4.20 -11.83 0.98
N ALA A 115 -4.93 -10.72 1.12
CA ALA A 115 -4.36 -9.43 1.45
C ALA A 115 -5.10 -8.82 2.65
N GLU A 116 -4.34 -8.41 3.65
CA GLU A 116 -4.81 -7.72 4.84
C GLU A 116 -4.42 -6.24 4.76
N VAL A 117 -5.32 -5.36 5.18
CA VAL A 117 -5.13 -3.91 5.11
C VAL A 117 -5.42 -3.22 6.41
N TYR A 118 -4.61 -2.22 6.72
CA TYR A 118 -4.81 -1.35 7.87
C TYR A 118 -4.38 0.09 7.54
N ASP A 119 -5.25 1.03 7.87
CA ASP A 119 -4.92 2.45 7.89
C ASP A 119 -5.72 3.16 8.99
N PRO A 120 -5.05 3.93 9.89
CA PRO A 120 -5.74 4.73 10.90
C PRO A 120 -6.74 5.77 10.35
N ILE A 121 -6.62 6.15 9.07
CA ILE A 121 -7.49 7.18 8.47
C ILE A 121 -8.68 6.61 7.69
N PHE A 122 -8.91 5.29 7.73
CA PHE A 122 -10.10 4.71 7.12
C PHE A 122 -11.39 5.30 7.71
N SER A 123 -12.31 5.66 6.82
CA SER A 123 -13.68 5.99 7.14
C SER A 123 -14.54 4.72 7.25
N ALA A 124 -15.76 4.86 7.76
CA ALA A 124 -16.73 3.76 7.79
C ALA A 124 -17.00 3.19 6.40
N VAL A 125 -17.02 4.04 5.36
CA VAL A 125 -17.19 3.60 3.96
C VAL A 125 -16.00 2.77 3.51
N ASP A 126 -14.77 3.15 3.88
CA ASP A 126 -13.58 2.39 3.50
C ASP A 126 -13.61 1.01 4.13
N VAL A 127 -13.95 0.93 5.42
CA VAL A 127 -14.13 -0.36 6.10
C VAL A 127 -15.22 -1.17 5.39
N GLU A 128 -16.35 -0.58 5.04
CA GLU A 128 -17.44 -1.30 4.34
C GLU A 128 -17.07 -1.75 2.92
N VAL A 129 -16.23 -0.98 2.21
CA VAL A 129 -15.69 -1.30 0.88
C VAL A 129 -14.70 -2.46 0.95
N LEU A 130 -13.89 -2.49 2.00
CA LEU A 130 -12.88 -3.52 2.24
C LEU A 130 -13.51 -4.78 2.85
N GLU A 131 -14.55 -4.65 3.65
CA GLU A 131 -15.20 -5.79 4.29
C GLU A 131 -15.75 -6.79 3.27
N PRO A 132 -15.51 -8.10 3.47
CA PRO A 132 -16.05 -9.14 2.60
C PRO A 132 -17.58 -9.08 2.58
N SER A 133 -18.16 -8.64 1.47
CA SER A 133 -19.58 -8.86 1.24
C SER A 133 -19.82 -10.36 1.06
N ARG A 134 -20.87 -10.90 1.69
CA ARG A 134 -21.17 -12.35 1.69
C ARG A 134 -21.48 -12.94 0.30
N SER A 135 -21.35 -12.19 -0.81
CA SER A 135 -21.83 -12.61 -2.13
C SER A 135 -20.98 -12.23 -3.36
N THR A 136 -19.79 -11.64 -3.28
CA THR A 136 -18.95 -11.42 -4.48
C THR A 136 -17.45 -11.51 -4.21
N ASP A 137 -16.73 -12.20 -5.10
CA ASP A 137 -15.34 -12.62 -4.94
C ASP A 137 -14.28 -11.59 -5.34
N ASP A 138 -14.67 -10.37 -5.74
CA ASP A 138 -13.79 -9.50 -6.53
C ASP A 138 -12.94 -8.48 -5.73
N VAL A 139 -13.25 -8.20 -4.46
CA VAL A 139 -12.49 -7.23 -3.63
C VAL A 139 -12.30 -7.79 -2.22
N ARG A 140 -11.61 -8.94 -2.11
CA ARG A 140 -11.30 -9.55 -0.81
C ARG A 140 -10.06 -8.90 -0.20
N LEU A 141 -10.23 -7.78 0.52
CA LEU A 141 -9.20 -7.24 1.41
C LEU A 141 -9.67 -7.43 2.85
N GLN A 142 -8.97 -8.23 3.65
CA GLN A 142 -9.37 -8.38 5.04
C GLN A 142 -8.92 -7.13 5.82
N TYR A 143 -9.87 -6.39 6.36
CA TYR A 143 -9.57 -5.33 7.30
C TYR A 143 -9.13 -5.96 8.63
N ALA A 144 -7.89 -5.69 9.02
CA ALA A 144 -7.41 -6.07 10.35
C ALA A 144 -7.90 -5.02 11.34
N CYS A 145 -9.09 -5.23 11.92
CA CYS A 145 -9.53 -4.45 13.07
C CYS A 145 -8.62 -4.80 14.25
N GLN A 146 -7.75 -3.88 14.66
CA GLN A 146 -7.16 -3.96 15.98
C GLN A 146 -8.17 -3.39 16.97
N ASP A 147 -8.85 -4.27 17.70
CA ASP A 147 -9.12 -3.95 19.09
C ASP A 147 -7.77 -3.54 19.69
N VAL A 148 -7.70 -2.29 20.17
CA VAL A 148 -6.52 -1.71 20.77
C VAL A 148 -6.27 -2.44 22.10
N GLY A 149 -5.70 -3.66 22.05
CA GLY A 149 -5.60 -4.48 23.26
C GLY A 149 -4.95 -5.86 23.16
N THR A 150 -4.90 -6.53 22.00
CA THR A 150 -4.32 -7.88 21.94
C THR A 150 -3.43 -8.10 20.73
N VAL A 151 -2.12 -8.10 20.98
CA VAL A 151 -1.12 -8.60 20.02
C VAL A 151 -1.36 -10.11 19.83
N PRO A 152 -1.39 -10.63 18.58
CA PRO A 152 -1.52 -12.06 18.35
C PRO A 152 -0.41 -12.84 19.07
N PRO A 153 -0.71 -13.96 19.74
CA PRO A 153 0.22 -14.63 20.65
C PRO A 153 1.52 -15.11 19.97
N HIS A 154 1.54 -15.27 18.65
CA HIS A 154 2.72 -15.65 17.89
C HIS A 154 3.72 -14.49 17.62
N TYR A 155 3.37 -13.24 17.96
CA TYR A 155 4.26 -12.08 17.88
C TYR A 155 4.90 -11.67 19.21
N LEU A 156 4.56 -12.35 20.31
CA LEU A 156 5.24 -12.16 21.58
C LEU A 156 6.57 -12.92 21.55
N ARG A 157 7.67 -12.21 21.28
CA ARG A 157 9.01 -12.74 21.61
C ARG A 157 9.05 -13.00 23.11
N GLU A 158 9.34 -14.23 23.50
CA GLU A 158 9.70 -14.49 24.89
C GLU A 158 10.90 -13.63 25.26
N PRO A 159 10.87 -12.95 26.43
CA PRO A 159 12.02 -12.20 26.90
C PRO A 159 13.19 -13.17 27.07
N ARG A 160 14.33 -12.83 26.49
CA ARG A 160 15.58 -13.54 26.80
C ARG A 160 15.84 -13.36 28.28
N ALA A 161 15.89 -14.46 29.02
CA ALA A 161 16.43 -14.48 30.35
C ALA A 161 17.90 -14.04 30.29
N GLU A 162 18.24 -12.98 31.03
CA GLU A 162 19.62 -12.64 31.39
C GLU A 162 20.10 -13.51 32.55
#